data_AF-A0A759RST0-F1
#
_entry.id   AF-A0A759RST0-F1
#
_cell.length_a   1.000
_cell.length_b   1.000
_cell.length_c   1.000
_cell.angle_alpha   90.00
_cell.angle_beta   90.00
_cell.angle_gamma   90.00
#
_symmetry.space_group_name_H-M   'P 1'
#
loop_
_entity.id
_entity.type
_entity.pdbx_description
1 polymer ?
#
loop_
_entity_poly.entity_id
_entity_poly.type
_entity_poly.pdbx_seq_one_letter_code
_entity_poly.pdbx_strand_id
1 'polypeptide(L)'
;MKALCPPLKDKGIIDRMFIELREPAEAAQISQLKFYFILRDFIMPSLDAVRAQVLVSTRQINNQEIPQTLMEEAKELNQLISERNNYNIEPPQVPFSLAVVKSMSSREVTMTGEMLDQVEEARWADLMLGSMTFAMEGNPKEVDELVQCGLYKPEIHNIIKNRNQEKILKSQIQ
;
A
#
# COMPACT_ATOMS: atom_id res chain seq x y z
N MET A 1 -6.15 -22.97 -14.25
CA MET A 1 -7.08 -23.55 -13.26
C MET A 1 -6.79 -25.01 -12.93
N LYS A 2 -6.63 -25.95 -13.89
CA LYS A 2 -6.27 -27.36 -13.59
C LYS A 2 -5.07 -27.57 -12.65
N ALA A 3 -4.07 -26.69 -12.68
CA ALA A 3 -2.92 -26.74 -11.78
C ALA A 3 -3.27 -26.46 -10.29
N LEU A 4 -4.37 -25.74 -10.03
CA LEU A 4 -4.89 -25.45 -8.68
C LEU A 4 -5.81 -26.55 -8.15
N CYS A 5 -6.17 -27.53 -8.99
CA CYS A 5 -6.90 -28.73 -8.61
C CYS A 5 -5.94 -29.93 -8.63
N PRO A 6 -4.95 -30.00 -7.70
CA PRO A 6 -3.96 -31.07 -7.71
C PRO A 6 -4.64 -32.43 -7.55
N PRO A 7 -4.11 -33.47 -8.20
CA PRO A 7 -4.57 -34.84 -8.02
C PRO A 7 -4.04 -35.34 -6.67
N LEU A 8 -4.69 -34.96 -5.57
CA LEU A 8 -4.70 -35.60 -4.24
C LEU A 8 -5.04 -34.54 -3.18
N LYS A 9 -5.84 -34.98 -2.19
CA LYS A 9 -6.38 -34.26 -1.04
C LYS A 9 -5.30 -33.74 -0.07
N ASP A 10 -4.31 -32.99 -0.52
CA ASP A 10 -3.40 -32.30 0.39
C ASP A 10 -4.11 -31.07 0.95
N LYS A 11 -4.79 -31.29 2.08
CA LYS A 11 -5.61 -30.29 2.79
C LYS A 11 -4.81 -29.04 3.20
N GLY A 12 -3.48 -29.09 3.18
CA GLY A 12 -2.61 -27.98 3.56
C GLY A 12 -2.10 -27.12 2.40
N ILE A 13 -2.47 -27.37 1.14
CA ILE A 13 -1.98 -26.56 0.00
C ILE A 13 -2.45 -25.12 0.09
N ILE A 14 -3.71 -24.92 0.47
CA ILE A 14 -4.25 -23.57 0.69
C ILE A 14 -3.50 -22.89 1.83
N ASP A 15 -3.36 -23.53 2.98
CA ASP A 15 -2.64 -22.95 4.12
C ASP A 15 -1.19 -22.59 3.76
N ARG A 16 -0.50 -23.44 2.99
CA ARG A 16 0.85 -23.14 2.47
C ARG A 16 0.85 -21.96 1.50
N MET A 17 -0.10 -21.88 0.56
CA MET A 17 -0.23 -20.71 -0.31
C MET A 17 -0.46 -19.42 0.49
N PHE A 18 -1.27 -19.45 1.55
CA PHE A 18 -1.51 -18.28 2.40
C PHE A 18 -0.24 -17.84 3.14
N ILE A 19 0.59 -18.79 3.58
CA ILE A 19 1.89 -18.51 4.23
C ILE A 19 2.90 -17.98 3.20
N GLU A 20 3.03 -18.65 2.05
CA GLU A 20 3.99 -18.30 0.99
C GLU A 20 3.69 -16.94 0.34
N LEU A 21 2.42 -16.51 0.33
CA LEU A 21 2.02 -15.21 -0.21
C LEU A 21 2.21 -14.05 0.75
N ARG A 22 2.49 -14.31 2.04
CA ARG A 22 2.63 -13.27 3.06
C ARG A 22 3.89 -12.44 2.86
N GLU A 23 5.05 -13.08 2.83
CA GLU A 23 6.34 -12.41 2.64
C GLU A 23 6.38 -11.51 1.39
N PRO A 24 5.98 -11.98 0.18
CA PRO A 24 5.98 -11.10 -1.00
C PRO A 24 4.95 -9.97 -0.91
N ALA A 25 3.81 -10.18 -0.23
CA ALA A 25 2.82 -9.12 -0.02
C ALA A 25 3.34 -8.04 0.95
N GLU A 26 3.96 -8.44 2.06
CA GLU A 26 4.61 -7.55 3.01
C GLU A 26 5.76 -6.77 2.34
N ALA A 27 6.59 -7.44 1.53
CA ALA A 27 7.65 -6.78 0.77
C ALA A 27 7.11 -5.74 -0.22
N ALA A 28 6.04 -6.08 -0.96
CA ALA A 28 5.37 -5.14 -1.86
C ALA A 28 4.79 -3.95 -1.11
N GLN A 29 4.23 -4.18 0.07
CA GLN A 29 3.70 -3.15 0.94
C GLN A 29 4.80 -2.20 1.46
N ILE A 30 5.91 -2.75 1.95
CA ILE A 30 7.07 -1.96 2.42
C ILE A 30 7.60 -1.08 1.29
N SER A 31 7.68 -1.61 0.07
CA SER A 31 8.07 -0.84 -1.12
C SER A 31 7.12 0.33 -1.38
N GLN A 32 5.80 0.11 -1.27
CA GLN A 32 4.80 1.18 -1.41
C GLN A 32 4.91 2.24 -0.31
N LEU A 33 5.19 1.84 0.94
CA LEU A 33 5.43 2.78 2.03
C LEU A 33 6.70 3.60 1.81
N LYS A 34 7.79 2.94 1.39
CA LYS A 34 9.05 3.61 1.05
C LYS A 34 8.81 4.69 0.00
N PHE A 35 8.09 4.34 -1.06
CA PHE A 35 7.75 5.31 -2.11
C PHE A 35 6.89 6.47 -1.57
N TYR A 36 5.87 6.18 -0.76
CA TYR A 36 5.03 7.20 -0.14
C TYR A 36 5.83 8.20 0.70
N PHE A 37 6.71 7.71 1.59
CA PHE A 37 7.54 8.58 2.43
C PHE A 37 8.58 9.34 1.62
N ILE A 38 9.20 8.71 0.61
CA ILE A 38 10.10 9.42 -0.30
C ILE A 38 9.39 10.58 -0.99
N LEU A 39 8.17 10.34 -1.46
CA LEU A 39 7.37 11.36 -2.12
C LEU A 39 6.99 12.49 -1.17
N ARG A 40 6.43 12.15 0.00
CA ARG A 40 5.92 13.08 1.01
C ARG A 40 7.01 13.93 1.63
N ASP A 41 8.12 13.32 2.02
CA ASP A 41 9.12 13.94 2.89
C ASP A 41 10.29 14.55 2.11
N PHE A 42 10.56 14.10 0.88
CA PHE A 42 11.68 14.62 0.11
C PHE A 42 11.29 15.19 -1.25
N ILE A 43 10.54 14.47 -2.08
CA ILE A 43 10.26 14.92 -3.45
C ILE A 43 9.39 16.17 -3.44
N MET A 44 8.27 16.15 -2.71
CA MET A 44 7.37 17.31 -2.65
C MET A 44 8.08 18.55 -2.09
N PRO A 45 8.76 18.49 -0.92
CA PRO A 45 9.56 19.61 -0.43
C PRO A 45 10.68 20.06 -1.37
N SER A 46 11.33 19.13 -2.09
CA SER A 46 12.38 19.49 -3.06
C SER A 46 11.81 20.29 -4.24
N LEU A 47 10.59 19.97 -4.69
CA LEU A 47 9.91 20.74 -5.74
C LEU A 47 9.58 22.16 -5.24
N ASP A 48 9.16 22.29 -3.99
CA ASP A 48 8.91 23.59 -3.37
C ASP A 48 10.20 24.41 -3.25
N ALA A 49 11.31 23.79 -2.82
CA ALA A 49 12.62 24.44 -2.74
C ALA A 49 13.15 24.87 -4.12
N VAL A 50 12.98 24.04 -5.17
CA VAL A 50 13.33 24.41 -6.55
C VAL A 50 12.48 25.59 -7.03
N ARG A 51 11.18 25.58 -6.74
CA ARG A 51 10.29 26.71 -7.06
C ARG A 51 10.74 27.97 -6.34
N ALA A 52 11.12 27.88 -5.07
CA ALA A 52 11.64 29.00 -4.30
C ALA A 52 12.93 29.56 -4.92
N GLN A 53 13.87 28.70 -5.35
CA GLN A 53 15.08 29.14 -6.06
C GLN A 53 14.77 29.93 -7.33
N VAL A 54 13.85 29.45 -8.17
CA VAL A 54 13.43 30.16 -9.40
C VAL A 54 12.85 31.53 -9.08
N LEU A 55 12.02 31.62 -8.03
CA LEU A 55 11.43 32.89 -7.59
C LEU A 55 12.48 33.86 -7.02
N VAL A 56 13.44 33.35 -6.24
CA VAL A 56 14.59 34.13 -5.75
C VAL A 56 15.37 34.70 -6.93
N SER A 57 15.76 33.86 -7.89
CA SER A 57 16.51 34.31 -9.08
C SER A 57 15.75 35.34 -9.90
N THR A 58 14.44 35.15 -10.10
CA THR A 58 13.61 36.10 -10.84
C THR A 58 13.54 37.46 -10.13
N ARG A 59 13.36 37.47 -8.80
CA ARG A 59 13.34 38.70 -8.01
C ARG A 59 14.69 39.41 -8.03
N GLN A 60 15.79 38.66 -7.94
CA GLN A 60 17.16 39.20 -8.04
C GLN A 60 17.39 39.90 -9.39
N ILE A 61 17.00 39.27 -10.50
CA ILE A 61 17.11 39.86 -11.85
C ILE A 61 16.30 41.17 -11.95
N ASN A 62 15.14 41.20 -11.30
CA ASN A 62 14.23 42.36 -11.34
C ASN A 62 14.52 43.40 -10.24
N ASN A 63 15.61 43.25 -9.46
CA ASN A 63 15.93 44.10 -8.30
C ASN A 63 14.76 44.25 -7.30
N GLN A 64 14.00 43.18 -7.10
CA GLN A 64 12.90 43.13 -6.14
C GLN A 64 13.38 42.61 -4.78
N GLU A 65 12.74 43.07 -3.71
CA GLU A 65 12.98 42.54 -2.37
C GLU A 65 12.63 41.05 -2.29
N ILE A 66 13.47 40.28 -1.61
CA ILE A 66 13.34 38.84 -1.47
C ILE A 66 12.90 38.53 -0.05
N PRO A 67 11.70 37.96 0.16
CA PRO A 67 11.27 37.55 1.49
C PRO A 67 12.25 36.54 2.10
N GLN A 68 12.55 36.72 3.38
CA GLN A 68 13.48 35.84 4.10
C GLN A 68 13.02 34.37 4.08
N THR A 69 11.72 34.12 4.22
CA THR A 69 11.13 32.77 4.17
C THR A 69 11.40 32.07 2.84
N LEU A 70 11.29 32.81 1.73
CA LEU A 70 11.59 32.27 0.40
C LEU A 70 13.08 31.95 0.22
N MET A 71 13.95 32.77 0.83
CA MET A 71 15.39 32.54 0.82
C MET A 71 15.76 31.29 1.64
N GLU A 72 15.03 31.03 2.73
CA GLU A 72 15.20 29.82 3.55
C GLU A 72 14.74 28.57 2.79
N GLU A 73 13.52 28.59 2.24
CA GLU A 73 12.99 27.50 1.39
C GLU A 73 13.93 27.15 0.23
N ALA A 74 14.50 28.17 -0.44
CA ALA A 74 15.44 27.97 -1.54
C ALA A 74 16.75 27.27 -1.13
N LYS A 75 17.15 27.36 0.14
CA LYS A 75 18.39 26.76 0.67
C LYS A 75 18.23 25.30 1.09
N GLU A 76 17.00 24.85 1.34
CA GLU A 76 16.72 23.50 1.84
C GLU A 76 17.00 22.39 0.81
N LEU A 77 17.04 22.72 -0.49
CA LEU A 77 17.15 21.73 -1.57
C LEU A 77 18.32 20.74 -1.39
N ASN A 78 19.51 21.25 -1.05
CA ASN A 78 20.70 20.40 -0.92
C ASN A 78 20.58 19.44 0.28
N GLN A 79 19.97 19.91 1.37
CA GLN A 79 19.72 19.09 2.55
C GLN A 79 18.72 17.98 2.20
N LEU A 80 17.59 18.33 1.57
CA LEU A 80 16.55 17.39 1.16
C LEU A 80 17.06 16.30 0.21
N ILE A 81 17.93 16.66 -0.74
CA ILE A 81 18.58 15.69 -1.64
C ILE A 81 19.50 14.75 -0.87
N SER A 82 20.29 15.28 0.07
CA SER A 82 21.20 14.47 0.89
C SER A 82 20.45 13.51 1.80
N GLU A 83 19.40 13.97 2.47
CA GLU A 83 18.53 13.15 3.31
C GLU A 83 17.84 12.06 2.50
N ARG A 84 17.31 12.39 1.32
CA ARG A 84 16.70 11.42 0.40
C ARG A 84 17.68 10.31 -0.01
N ASN A 85 18.92 10.67 -0.34
CA ASN A 85 19.91 9.70 -0.80
C ASN A 85 20.32 8.71 0.31
N ASN A 86 20.19 9.13 1.57
CA ASN A 86 20.52 8.32 2.74
C ASN A 86 19.27 7.70 3.40
N TYR A 87 18.08 7.94 2.85
CA TYR A 87 16.83 7.49 3.44
C TYR A 87 16.64 5.97 3.31
N ASN A 88 16.50 5.32 4.45
CA ASN A 88 16.07 3.93 4.57
C ASN A 88 14.78 3.87 5.37
N ILE A 89 13.79 3.15 4.83
CA ILE A 89 12.59 2.84 5.59
C ILE A 89 12.93 1.74 6.59
N GLU A 90 12.58 1.94 7.86
CA GLU A 90 12.47 0.85 8.81
C GLU A 90 11.12 0.17 8.59
N PRO A 91 11.09 -1.12 8.21
CA PRO A 91 9.83 -1.83 8.02
C PRO A 91 8.96 -1.73 9.28
N PRO A 92 7.72 -1.24 9.18
CA PRO A 92 6.83 -1.24 10.33
C PRO A 92 6.56 -2.70 10.72
N GLN A 93 6.69 -3.01 12.01
CA GLN A 93 6.35 -4.35 12.50
C GLN A 93 4.84 -4.61 12.38
N VAL A 94 4.02 -3.56 12.52
CA VAL A 94 2.56 -3.54 12.37
C VAL A 94 2.07 -2.09 12.23
N PRO A 95 0.88 -1.83 11.66
CA PRO A 95 0.05 -2.78 10.93
C PRO A 95 0.51 -3.00 9.48
N PHE A 96 0.12 -4.12 8.87
CA PHE A 96 0.29 -4.37 7.42
C PHE A 96 -0.69 -3.50 6.58
N SER A 97 -1.64 -2.81 7.20
CA SER A 97 -2.51 -1.90 6.45
C SER A 97 -1.79 -0.59 6.10
N LEU A 98 -1.49 -0.40 4.80
CA LEU A 98 -0.92 0.84 4.25
C LEU A 98 -1.68 2.09 4.69
N ALA A 99 -3.02 2.06 4.66
CA ALA A 99 -3.84 3.20 5.00
C ALA A 99 -3.66 3.59 6.47
N VAL A 100 -3.57 2.60 7.35
CA VAL A 100 -3.37 2.83 8.78
C VAL A 100 -1.97 3.37 9.05
N VAL A 101 -0.92 2.76 8.48
CA VAL A 101 0.46 3.27 8.60
C VAL A 101 0.56 4.71 8.08
N LYS A 102 -0.06 5.03 6.95
CA LYS A 102 -0.11 6.40 6.40
C LYS A 102 -0.86 7.38 7.31
N SER A 103 -1.98 6.96 7.90
CA SER A 103 -2.78 7.81 8.78
C SER A 103 -2.12 8.06 10.14
N MET A 104 -1.35 7.09 10.64
CA MET A 104 -0.69 7.14 11.94
C MET A 104 0.73 7.72 11.88
N SER A 105 1.34 7.77 10.69
CA SER A 105 2.66 8.41 10.48
C SER A 105 2.50 9.91 10.26
N SER A 106 2.77 10.71 11.30
CA SER A 106 3.03 12.15 11.14
C SER A 106 4.47 12.40 10.72
N ARG A 107 4.85 13.65 10.41
CA ARG A 107 6.25 14.02 10.12
C ARG A 107 7.18 13.80 11.34
N GLU A 108 6.63 13.72 12.54
CA GLU A 108 7.37 13.68 13.81
C GLU A 108 7.26 12.34 14.55
N VAL A 109 6.42 11.41 14.08
CA VAL A 109 6.15 10.13 14.75
C VAL A 109 6.59 8.97 13.88
N THR A 110 7.72 8.37 14.24
CA THR A 110 8.12 7.03 13.82
C THR A 110 7.45 6.02 14.74
N MET A 111 6.63 5.13 14.19
CA MET A 111 6.06 4.03 14.99
C MET A 111 7.13 2.97 15.23
N THR A 112 7.43 2.75 16.51
CA THR A 112 8.12 1.56 17.02
C THR A 112 7.22 0.94 18.10
N GLY A 113 6.93 -0.36 18.01
CA GLY A 113 6.15 -1.08 19.02
C GLY A 113 5.21 -2.16 18.47
N GLU A 114 4.92 -3.17 19.30
CA GLU A 114 4.00 -4.27 19.02
C GLU A 114 2.53 -3.83 19.21
N MET A 115 1.68 -4.01 18.19
CA MET A 115 0.22 -4.05 18.31
C MET A 115 -0.26 -5.50 18.33
N LEU A 116 -1.45 -5.73 18.91
CA LEU A 116 -2.07 -7.04 19.05
C LEU A 116 -2.22 -7.78 17.70
N ASP A 117 -1.43 -8.84 17.57
CA ASP A 117 -1.31 -9.76 16.42
C ASP A 117 -2.66 -10.20 15.81
N GLN A 118 -3.69 -10.44 16.64
CA GLN A 118 -4.98 -10.98 16.19
C GLN A 118 -5.76 -10.07 15.23
N VAL A 119 -5.64 -8.75 15.37
CA VAL A 119 -6.34 -7.79 14.48
C VAL A 119 -5.70 -7.78 13.10
N GLU A 120 -4.37 -7.91 13.05
CA GLU A 120 -3.62 -7.94 11.79
C GLU A 120 -3.81 -9.28 11.07
N GLU A 121 -3.85 -10.39 11.78
CA GLU A 121 -4.19 -11.69 11.17
C GLU A 121 -5.60 -11.70 10.56
N ALA A 122 -6.59 -11.09 11.25
CA ALA A 122 -7.95 -10.99 10.71
C ALA A 122 -8.01 -10.13 9.43
N ARG A 123 -7.26 -9.01 9.42
CA ARG A 123 -7.15 -8.14 8.24
C ARG A 123 -6.42 -8.86 7.08
N TRP A 124 -5.38 -9.65 7.37
CA TRP A 124 -4.66 -10.43 6.36
C TRP A 124 -5.58 -11.47 5.73
N ALA A 125 -6.35 -12.19 6.55
CA ALA A 125 -7.35 -13.14 6.08
C ALA A 125 -8.41 -12.47 5.19
N ASP A 126 -8.92 -11.28 5.57
CA ASP A 126 -9.88 -10.54 4.75
C ASP A 126 -9.28 -10.06 3.41
N LEU A 127 -8.04 -9.56 3.41
CA LEU A 127 -7.32 -9.16 2.20
C LEU A 127 -7.17 -10.34 1.23
N MET A 128 -6.72 -11.48 1.74
CA MET A 128 -6.50 -12.68 0.94
C MET A 128 -7.80 -13.25 0.39
N LEU A 129 -8.85 -13.31 1.21
CA LEU A 129 -10.17 -13.65 0.72
C LEU A 129 -10.61 -12.62 -0.34
N GLY A 130 -10.32 -11.35 -0.12
CA GLY A 130 -10.49 -10.21 -1.04
C GLY A 130 -9.95 -10.48 -2.42
N SER A 131 -8.64 -10.68 -2.48
CA SER A 131 -7.89 -10.88 -3.72
C SER A 131 -8.33 -12.15 -4.45
N MET A 132 -8.59 -13.24 -3.74
CA MET A 132 -9.11 -14.48 -4.33
C MET A 132 -10.49 -14.26 -4.96
N THR A 133 -11.43 -13.63 -4.24
CA THR A 133 -12.76 -13.37 -4.79
C THR A 133 -12.72 -12.39 -5.97
N PHE A 134 -11.82 -11.40 -5.94
CA PHE A 134 -11.62 -10.45 -7.03
C PHE A 134 -11.04 -11.11 -8.28
N ALA A 135 -10.05 -11.98 -8.14
CA ALA A 135 -9.47 -12.71 -9.27
C ALA A 135 -10.51 -13.58 -10.00
N MET A 136 -11.54 -14.03 -9.27
CA MET A 136 -12.64 -14.84 -9.80
C MET A 136 -13.81 -14.00 -10.35
N GLU A 137 -13.77 -12.67 -10.19
CA GLU A 137 -14.80 -11.76 -10.67
C GLU A 137 -14.85 -11.78 -12.20
N GLY A 138 -16.04 -12.01 -12.77
CA GLY A 138 -16.23 -12.12 -14.22
C GLY A 138 -15.89 -13.49 -14.84
N ASN A 139 -15.41 -14.45 -14.04
CA ASN A 139 -14.97 -15.77 -14.50
C ASN A 139 -15.81 -16.93 -13.90
N PRO A 140 -17.14 -16.99 -14.10
CA PRO A 140 -18.01 -17.95 -13.41
C PRO A 140 -17.68 -19.42 -13.73
N LYS A 141 -17.23 -19.72 -14.96
CA LYS A 141 -16.83 -21.07 -15.36
C LYS A 141 -15.62 -21.57 -14.58
N GLU A 142 -14.68 -20.69 -14.27
CA GLU A 142 -13.48 -21.03 -13.50
C GLU A 142 -13.84 -21.29 -12.03
N VAL A 143 -14.81 -20.56 -11.49
CA VAL A 143 -15.36 -20.82 -10.15
C VAL A 143 -16.05 -22.19 -10.11
N ASP A 144 -16.87 -22.51 -11.11
CA ASP A 144 -17.53 -23.81 -11.20
C ASP A 144 -16.52 -24.96 -11.23
N GLU A 145 -15.43 -24.83 -12.00
CA GLU A 145 -14.34 -25.82 -12.04
C GLU A 145 -13.67 -26.02 -10.68
N LEU A 146 -13.44 -24.92 -9.93
CA LEU A 146 -12.87 -24.98 -8.58
C LEU A 146 -13.81 -25.59 -7.54
N VAL A 147 -15.12 -25.37 -7.68
CA VAL A 147 -16.14 -26.01 -6.84
C VAL A 147 -16.21 -27.50 -7.15
N GLN A 148 -16.19 -27.88 -8.43
CA GLN A 148 -16.23 -29.28 -8.86
C GLN A 148 -15.02 -30.07 -8.38
N CYS A 149 -13.83 -29.46 -8.35
CA CYS A 149 -12.64 -30.12 -7.84
C CYS A 149 -12.49 -30.07 -6.31
N GLY A 150 -13.47 -29.47 -5.61
CA GLY A 150 -13.54 -29.43 -4.14
C GLY A 150 -12.62 -28.40 -3.49
N LEU A 151 -11.99 -27.51 -4.27
CA LEU A 151 -11.15 -26.43 -3.76
C LEU A 151 -12.01 -25.34 -3.10
N TYR A 152 -13.14 -25.02 -3.73
CA TYR A 152 -14.13 -24.12 -3.16
C TYR A 152 -15.41 -24.85 -2.76
N LYS A 153 -16.07 -24.32 -1.74
CA LYS A 153 -17.42 -24.75 -1.39
C LYS A 153 -18.45 -24.05 -2.29
N PRO A 154 -19.63 -24.66 -2.54
CA PRO A 154 -20.65 -24.07 -3.41
C PRO A 154 -21.12 -22.67 -2.98
N GLU A 155 -20.99 -22.31 -1.70
CA GLU A 155 -21.37 -20.99 -1.19
C GLU A 155 -20.48 -19.85 -1.74
N ILE A 156 -19.33 -20.16 -2.37
CA ILE A 156 -18.42 -19.15 -2.93
C ILE A 156 -19.09 -18.24 -3.96
N HIS A 157 -20.06 -18.75 -4.72
CA HIS A 157 -20.83 -17.94 -5.68
C HIS A 157 -21.59 -16.80 -5.00
N ASN A 158 -22.18 -17.08 -3.83
CA ASN A 158 -22.88 -16.07 -3.05
C ASN A 158 -21.91 -15.06 -2.43
N ILE A 159 -20.73 -15.53 -1.98
CA ILE A 159 -19.69 -14.66 -1.42
C ILE A 159 -19.19 -13.66 -2.47
N ILE A 160 -18.87 -14.13 -3.69
CA ILE A 160 -18.43 -13.27 -4.80
C ILE A 160 -19.53 -12.26 -5.14
N LYS A 161 -20.78 -12.72 -5.27
CA LYS A 161 -21.93 -11.86 -5.60
C LYS A 161 -22.18 -10.76 -4.55
N ASN A 162 -22.18 -11.12 -3.27
CA ASN A 162 -22.45 -10.19 -2.17
C ASN A 162 -21.35 -9.13 -2.06
N ARG A 163 -20.08 -9.51 -2.20
CA ARG A 163 -18.97 -8.54 -2.19
C ARG A 163 -19.04 -7.55 -3.34
N ASN A 164 -19.46 -7.99 -4.53
CA ASN A 164 -19.64 -7.08 -5.66
C ASN A 164 -20.74 -6.05 -5.39
N GLN A 165 -21.82 -6.46 -4.74
CA GLN A 165 -22.89 -5.54 -4.30
C GLN A 165 -22.39 -4.54 -3.26
N GLU A 166 -21.59 -4.97 -2.28
CA GLU A 166 -20.97 -4.08 -1.30
C GLU A 166 -20.00 -3.06 -1.93
N LYS A 167 -19.20 -3.47 -2.92
CA LYS A 167 -18.32 -2.56 -3.67
C LYS A 167 -19.13 -1.47 -4.40
N ILE A 168 -20.19 -1.88 -5.10
CA ILE A 168 -21.07 -0.95 -5.83
C ILE A 168 -21.70 0.04 -4.85
N LEU A 169 -22.20 -0.43 -3.70
CA LEU A 169 -22.78 0.43 -2.68
C LEU A 169 -21.76 1.44 -2.12
N LYS A 170 -20.54 1.01 -1.82
CA LYS A 170 -19.47 1.88 -1.29
C LYS A 170 -19.00 2.92 -2.31
N SER A 171 -18.99 2.59 -3.61
CA SER A 171 -18.66 3.54 -4.69
C SER A 171 -19.74 4.58 -4.97
N GLN A 172 -20.97 4.38 -4.48
CA GLN A 172 -22.09 5.33 -4.63
C GLN A 172 -22.17 6.34 -3.48
N ILE A 173 -21.36 6.18 -2.44
CA ILE A 173 -21.38 7.01 -1.22
C ILE A 173 -20.14 7.94 -1.15
N GLN A 174 -19.22 7.88 -2.14
CA GLN A 174 -18.12 8.83 -2.34
C GLN A 174 -18.46 9.83 -3.45
#